data_AF-A0A1B7LFD6-F1
#
_entry.id   AF-A0A1B7LFD6-F1
#
_cell.length_a   1.000
_cell.length_b   1.000
_cell.length_c   1.000
_cell.angle_alpha   90.00
_cell.angle_beta   90.00
_cell.angle_gamma   90.00
#
_symmetry.space_group_name_H-M   'P 1'
#
loop_
_entity.id
_entity.type
_entity.pdbx_description
1 polymer ?
#
loop_
_entity_poly.entity_id
_entity_poly.type
_entity_poly.pdbx_seq_one_letter_code
_entity_poly.pdbx_strand_id
1 'polypeptide(L)'
;MNVEDKERLPGGEDALQGGDRRSGGSPGDDDQTVAGTPQDSREKTGTAGGPDGAVPDATAGADTANAAGVVAETEQPVTDAAELERKLAEQAARAEDYYQRLVRLQADFENYRKRTQREREEFFKFAGEQVVTALLPVLDNLERALAAKDQDPAGVVAGVEMIHRQLQDVLAKEGLSPLKAVGEQFDPALHEAVMQEESTTACDNTVLEEFCRGYCFKDRLIRPAMVKVARSAKKTGE
;
A
#
# COMPACT_ATOMS: atom_id res chain seq x y z
N MET A 1 -25.65 42.38 61.69
CA MET A 1 -24.86 43.59 61.96
C MET A 1 -23.47 43.39 61.38
N ASN A 2 -22.88 44.28 60.59
CA ASN A 2 -23.40 45.46 59.87
C ASN A 2 -22.56 45.53 58.54
N VAL A 3 -23.09 45.88 57.36
CA VAL A 3 -23.58 47.23 56.95
C VAL A 3 -22.39 48.21 57.01
N GLU A 4 -21.91 48.83 55.93
CA GLU A 4 -22.50 49.09 54.59
C GLU A 4 -21.41 49.47 53.55
N ASP A 5 -21.75 49.47 52.24
CA ASP A 5 -21.49 50.51 51.19
C ASP A 5 -20.17 51.35 51.15
N LYS A 6 -19.78 52.12 50.13
CA LYS A 6 -20.30 52.63 48.83
C LYS A 6 -19.06 53.05 48.00
N GLU A 7 -19.00 53.47 46.73
CA GLU A 7 -19.85 53.82 45.56
C GLU A 7 -19.04 53.26 44.33
N ARG A 8 -19.25 53.53 43.04
CA ARG A 8 -20.40 53.66 42.12
C ARG A 8 -19.90 54.35 40.83
N LEU A 9 -20.43 53.95 39.68
CA LEU A 9 -20.13 54.46 38.32
C LEU A 9 -20.80 55.83 38.06
N PRO A 10 -20.42 56.60 37.01
CA PRO A 10 -20.92 56.41 35.62
C PRO A 10 -19.78 56.49 34.58
N GLY A 11 -19.89 56.26 33.26
CA GLY A 11 -20.91 56.38 32.19
C GLY A 11 -20.15 56.82 30.90
N GLY A 12 -20.63 56.78 29.65
CA GLY A 12 -21.87 56.29 29.02
C GLY A 12 -21.56 55.51 27.71
N GLU A 13 -22.56 55.02 26.95
CA GLU A 13 -23.20 55.71 25.79
C GLU A 13 -22.30 55.76 24.52
N ASP A 14 -22.67 55.36 23.29
CA ASP A 14 -23.77 54.53 22.73
C ASP A 14 -23.28 54.04 21.30
N ALA A 15 -23.97 53.47 20.29
CA ALA A 15 -25.40 53.29 20.01
C ALA A 15 -25.77 52.10 19.08
N LEU A 16 -27.02 51.66 19.29
CA LEU A 16 -27.98 50.86 18.49
C LEU A 16 -27.85 50.77 16.95
N GLN A 17 -27.96 49.54 16.40
CA GLN A 17 -28.80 49.07 15.25
C GLN A 17 -28.38 47.64 14.80
N GLY A 18 -29.23 46.75 14.24
CA GLY A 18 -30.68 46.78 14.02
C GLY A 18 -31.11 45.86 12.85
N GLY A 19 -32.01 44.88 13.06
CA GLY A 19 -32.54 43.97 12.02
C GLY A 19 -31.86 42.57 12.01
N ASP A 20 -32.47 41.37 12.11
CA ASP A 20 -33.84 40.83 12.30
C ASP A 20 -34.32 39.89 11.14
N ARG A 21 -34.49 38.60 11.48
CA ARG A 21 -35.31 37.52 10.84
C ARG A 21 -34.91 36.77 9.53
N ARG A 22 -34.64 35.47 9.78
CA ARG A 22 -35.37 34.26 9.28
C ARG A 22 -35.00 33.57 7.95
N SER A 23 -35.22 32.24 8.00
CA SER A 23 -35.23 31.22 6.92
C SER A 23 -33.92 31.00 6.17
N GLY A 24 -33.59 29.77 5.75
CA GLY A 24 -34.26 28.47 6.00
C GLY A 24 -33.78 27.41 5.00
N GLY A 25 -33.79 26.13 5.39
CA GLY A 25 -33.35 25.02 4.55
C GLY A 25 -32.69 23.89 5.36
N SER A 26 -32.76 22.67 4.87
CA SER A 26 -32.13 21.47 5.44
C SER A 26 -31.04 20.94 4.49
N PRO A 27 -30.15 20.02 4.92
CA PRO A 27 -28.94 19.66 4.18
C PRO A 27 -29.22 18.85 2.92
N GLY A 28 -28.23 18.82 2.03
CA GLY A 28 -28.10 17.84 0.94
C GLY A 28 -26.69 17.26 0.93
N ASP A 29 -26.57 15.99 0.55
CA ASP A 29 -25.32 15.25 0.46
C ASP A 29 -24.59 15.51 -0.86
N ASP A 30 -23.27 15.74 -0.82
CA ASP A 30 -22.39 15.81 -1.99
C ASP A 30 -21.47 14.57 -2.05
N ASP A 31 -21.99 13.46 -2.58
CA ASP A 31 -21.19 12.27 -2.93
C ASP A 31 -20.37 12.55 -4.20
N GLN A 32 -19.06 12.74 -4.06
CA GLN A 32 -18.17 13.00 -5.21
C GLN A 32 -17.60 11.71 -5.83
N THR A 33 -18.49 10.89 -6.40
CA THR A 33 -18.12 9.76 -7.26
C THR A 33 -17.75 10.22 -8.68
N VAL A 34 -16.51 10.70 -8.86
CA VAL A 34 -15.99 11.15 -10.16
C VAL A 34 -15.79 9.98 -11.13
N ALA A 35 -16.59 9.91 -12.19
CA ALA A 35 -16.48 8.91 -13.24
C ALA A 35 -15.27 9.17 -14.17
N GLY A 36 -14.33 8.23 -14.22
CA GLY A 36 -13.15 8.29 -15.10
C GLY A 36 -13.31 7.43 -16.36
N THR A 37 -13.59 8.06 -17.50
CA THR A 37 -13.63 7.41 -18.83
C THR A 37 -12.23 7.31 -19.45
N PRO A 38 -11.83 6.16 -19.98
CA PRO A 38 -10.72 6.05 -20.93
C PRO A 38 -11.24 5.73 -22.34
N GLN A 39 -11.27 6.73 -23.23
CA GLN A 39 -11.07 6.50 -24.66
C GLN A 39 -9.60 6.78 -24.97
N ASP A 40 -8.90 5.84 -25.61
CA ASP A 40 -7.87 6.21 -26.58
C ASP A 40 -7.75 5.17 -27.71
N SER A 41 -7.00 5.57 -28.71
CA SER A 41 -7.05 5.25 -30.12
C SER A 41 -6.49 3.87 -30.48
N ARG A 42 -7.00 3.32 -31.59
CA ARG A 42 -6.36 2.21 -32.32
C ARG A 42 -5.59 2.79 -33.52
N GLU A 43 -4.33 2.41 -33.68
CA GLU A 43 -3.63 2.50 -34.97
C GLU A 43 -3.41 1.11 -35.60
N LYS A 44 -3.08 1.11 -36.91
CA LYS A 44 -3.13 -0.08 -37.78
C LYS A 44 -1.74 -0.58 -38.17
N THR A 45 -1.56 -1.90 -38.17
CA THR A 45 -0.99 -2.71 -39.28
C THR A 45 -1.39 -4.18 -39.07
N GLY A 46 -1.67 -5.02 -40.07
CA GLY A 46 -1.97 -4.76 -41.48
C GLY A 46 -1.93 -6.03 -42.35
N THR A 47 -2.96 -6.27 -43.19
CA THR A 47 -3.06 -7.36 -44.24
C THR A 47 -3.02 -8.82 -43.73
N ALA A 48 -3.61 -9.83 -44.38
CA ALA A 48 -4.50 -9.96 -45.55
C ALA A 48 -5.44 -11.18 -45.33
N GLY A 49 -6.56 -11.42 -46.03
CA GLY A 49 -7.25 -10.69 -47.12
C GLY A 49 -8.68 -11.24 -47.32
N GLY A 50 -9.49 -10.61 -48.20
CA GLY A 50 -10.85 -11.07 -48.57
C GLY A 50 -10.84 -11.95 -49.85
N PRO A 51 -11.85 -11.89 -50.76
CA PRO A 51 -13.20 -11.26 -50.74
C PRO A 51 -14.31 -12.30 -50.48
N ASP A 52 -15.60 -12.01 -50.23
CA ASP A 52 -16.60 -11.07 -50.82
C ASP A 52 -17.21 -11.52 -52.18
N GLY A 53 -18.49 -11.20 -52.41
CA GLY A 53 -19.34 -11.69 -53.52
C GLY A 53 -20.33 -12.78 -53.06
N ALA A 54 -21.60 -12.51 -52.71
CA ALA A 54 -22.73 -11.90 -53.46
C ALA A 54 -23.61 -12.94 -54.19
N VAL A 55 -24.94 -12.74 -54.08
CA VAL A 55 -25.98 -13.59 -54.68
C VAL A 55 -26.10 -13.41 -56.20
N PRO A 56 -26.56 -14.47 -56.90
CA PRO A 56 -27.42 -14.30 -58.06
C PRO A 56 -28.77 -15.02 -57.90
N ASP A 57 -29.84 -14.35 -58.31
CA ASP A 57 -31.13 -14.95 -58.66
C ASP A 57 -31.13 -15.27 -60.17
N ALA A 58 -31.62 -16.45 -60.56
CA ALA A 58 -31.80 -16.88 -61.94
C ALA A 58 -32.80 -18.05 -62.04
N THR A 59 -33.50 -18.15 -63.17
CA THR A 59 -34.72 -18.97 -63.32
C THR A 59 -34.58 -20.15 -64.31
N ALA A 60 -35.66 -20.93 -64.42
CA ALA A 60 -35.85 -22.16 -65.23
C ALA A 60 -35.19 -23.45 -64.66
N GLY A 61 -35.74 -24.65 -64.89
CA GLY A 61 -37.06 -24.97 -65.46
C GLY A 61 -37.14 -26.37 -66.11
N ALA A 62 -38.35 -26.97 -66.07
CA ALA A 62 -38.77 -28.26 -66.66
C ALA A 62 -38.39 -29.58 -65.93
N ASP A 63 -39.42 -30.44 -65.82
CA ASP A 63 -39.49 -31.92 -65.73
C ASP A 63 -38.41 -32.77 -65.02
N THR A 64 -38.74 -33.88 -64.33
CA THR A 64 -39.80 -34.86 -64.65
C THR A 64 -40.36 -35.55 -63.39
N ALA A 65 -41.54 -36.16 -63.48
CA ALA A 65 -42.25 -36.85 -62.38
C ALA A 65 -41.67 -38.23 -61.98
N ASN A 66 -41.99 -38.73 -60.76
CA ASN A 66 -42.98 -39.82 -60.54
C ASN A 66 -43.07 -40.29 -59.06
N ALA A 67 -44.14 -41.05 -58.75
CA ALA A 67 -44.26 -42.12 -57.75
C ALA A 67 -44.38 -41.78 -56.24
N ALA A 68 -45.65 -41.71 -55.83
CA ALA A 68 -46.27 -41.85 -54.52
C ALA A 68 -45.69 -42.89 -53.50
N GLY A 69 -45.99 -42.65 -52.22
CA GLY A 69 -45.74 -43.53 -51.07
C GLY A 69 -44.59 -43.00 -50.18
N VAL A 70 -44.67 -42.98 -48.85
CA VAL A 70 -45.60 -43.63 -47.89
C VAL A 70 -46.01 -42.63 -46.80
N VAL A 71 -47.23 -42.74 -46.27
CA VAL A 71 -47.62 -42.12 -44.99
C VAL A 71 -47.44 -43.12 -43.85
N ALA A 72 -46.66 -42.78 -42.81
CA ALA A 72 -46.47 -43.59 -41.62
C ALA A 72 -46.19 -42.70 -40.38
N GLU A 73 -47.07 -42.83 -39.37
CA GLU A 73 -46.85 -42.59 -37.93
C GLU A 73 -46.04 -41.35 -37.48
N THR A 74 -46.68 -40.18 -37.55
CA THR A 74 -46.26 -38.98 -36.80
C THR A 74 -46.65 -39.07 -35.31
N GLU A 75 -46.16 -40.07 -34.56
CA GLU A 75 -46.68 -40.40 -33.21
C GLU A 75 -45.65 -40.42 -32.06
N GLN A 76 -44.51 -39.72 -32.18
CA GLN A 76 -43.57 -39.49 -31.05
C GLN A 76 -43.08 -38.03 -30.80
N PRO A 77 -43.86 -36.95 -31.03
CA PRO A 77 -43.40 -35.58 -30.69
C PRO A 77 -43.52 -35.23 -29.20
N VAL A 78 -44.31 -35.97 -28.41
CA VAL A 78 -44.76 -35.54 -27.07
C VAL A 78 -43.79 -35.94 -25.94
N THR A 79 -43.09 -37.07 -26.10
CA THR A 79 -42.13 -37.58 -25.10
C THR A 79 -40.87 -36.74 -25.00
N ASP A 80 -40.30 -36.39 -26.15
CA ASP A 80 -39.03 -35.66 -26.22
C ASP A 80 -39.19 -34.23 -25.69
N ALA A 81 -40.32 -33.57 -25.98
CA ALA A 81 -40.66 -32.26 -25.42
C ALA A 81 -40.72 -32.29 -23.88
N ALA A 82 -41.47 -33.23 -23.30
CA ALA A 82 -41.59 -33.37 -21.85
C ALA A 82 -40.26 -33.75 -21.17
N GLU A 83 -39.43 -34.57 -21.82
CA GLU A 83 -38.07 -34.85 -21.33
C GLU A 83 -37.14 -33.64 -21.40
N LEU A 84 -37.21 -32.84 -22.47
CA LEU A 84 -36.43 -31.61 -22.61
C LEU A 84 -36.85 -30.55 -21.58
N GLU A 85 -38.15 -30.37 -21.35
CA GLU A 85 -38.67 -29.50 -20.28
C GLU A 85 -38.19 -29.95 -18.90
N ARG A 86 -38.23 -31.26 -18.61
CA ARG A 86 -37.71 -31.80 -17.33
C ARG A 86 -36.20 -31.55 -17.17
N LYS A 87 -35.42 -31.75 -18.24
CA LYS A 87 -33.96 -31.50 -18.25
C LYS A 87 -33.67 -30.00 -18.08
N LEU A 88 -34.43 -29.12 -18.72
CA LEU A 88 -34.30 -27.67 -18.61
C LEU A 88 -34.61 -27.20 -17.18
N ALA A 89 -35.73 -27.65 -16.60
CA ALA A 89 -36.09 -27.36 -15.21
C ALA A 89 -35.04 -27.85 -14.20
N GLU A 90 -34.47 -29.05 -14.42
CA GLU A 90 -33.39 -29.58 -13.58
C GLU A 90 -32.10 -28.74 -13.67
N GLN A 91 -31.71 -28.29 -14.87
CA GLN A 91 -30.54 -27.42 -15.03
C GLN A 91 -30.79 -26.00 -14.51
N ALA A 92 -32.01 -25.47 -14.62
CA ALA A 92 -32.39 -24.18 -14.04
C ALA A 92 -32.31 -24.21 -12.51
N ALA A 93 -32.83 -25.27 -11.88
CA ALA A 93 -32.71 -25.48 -10.44
C ALA A 93 -31.24 -25.58 -10.00
N ARG A 94 -30.40 -26.33 -10.72
CA ARG A 94 -28.95 -26.43 -10.47
C ARG A 94 -28.24 -25.07 -10.63
N ALA A 95 -28.63 -24.28 -11.63
CA ALA A 95 -28.05 -22.95 -11.87
C ALA A 95 -28.38 -21.97 -10.73
N GLU A 96 -29.61 -21.97 -10.23
CA GLU A 96 -30.02 -21.21 -9.06
C GLU A 96 -29.27 -21.67 -7.79
N ASP A 97 -29.16 -22.98 -7.58
CA ASP A 97 -28.36 -23.59 -6.50
C ASP A 97 -26.89 -23.11 -6.51
N TYR A 98 -26.28 -23.00 -7.70
CA TYR A 98 -24.93 -22.47 -7.85
C TYR A 98 -24.88 -20.95 -7.67
N TYR A 99 -25.87 -20.20 -8.17
CA TYR A 99 -25.94 -18.75 -8.00
C TYR A 99 -26.04 -18.35 -6.53
N GLN A 100 -26.91 -19.01 -5.75
CA GLN A 100 -27.03 -18.79 -4.31
C GLN A 100 -25.73 -19.11 -3.56
N ARG A 101 -25.02 -20.18 -3.96
CA ARG A 101 -23.69 -20.51 -3.40
C ARG A 101 -22.65 -19.43 -3.74
N LEU A 102 -22.66 -18.88 -4.96
CA LEU A 102 -21.76 -17.81 -5.39
C LEU A 102 -22.02 -16.49 -4.66
N VAL A 103 -23.30 -16.09 -4.52
CA VAL A 103 -23.69 -14.89 -3.76
C VAL A 103 -23.26 -15.02 -2.29
N ARG A 104 -23.47 -16.19 -1.68
CA ARG A 104 -23.00 -16.47 -0.32
C ARG A 104 -21.47 -16.41 -0.21
N LEU A 105 -20.75 -17.05 -1.14
CA LEU A 105 -19.29 -17.06 -1.15
C LEU A 105 -18.69 -15.67 -1.40
N GLN A 106 -19.35 -14.81 -2.18
CA GLN A 106 -18.99 -13.40 -2.30
C GLN A 106 -19.15 -12.67 -0.96
N ALA A 107 -20.29 -12.83 -0.28
CA ALA A 107 -20.52 -12.20 1.03
C ALA A 107 -19.50 -12.68 2.08
N ASP A 108 -19.22 -13.98 2.12
CA ASP A 108 -18.20 -14.57 3.00
C ASP A 108 -16.78 -14.05 2.66
N PHE A 109 -16.45 -13.88 1.37
CA PHE A 109 -15.17 -13.30 0.92
C PHE A 109 -15.05 -11.81 1.24
N GLU A 110 -16.13 -11.03 1.10
CA GLU A 110 -16.16 -9.62 1.50
C GLU A 110 -15.99 -9.46 3.01
N ASN A 111 -16.66 -10.30 3.80
CA ASN A 111 -16.51 -10.32 5.26
C ASN A 111 -15.08 -10.72 5.67
N TYR A 112 -14.50 -11.73 5.02
CA TYR A 112 -13.09 -12.11 5.19
C TYR A 112 -12.14 -10.95 4.85
N ARG A 113 -12.31 -10.30 3.69
CA ARG A 113 -11.49 -9.14 3.30
C ARG A 113 -11.61 -8.00 4.32
N LYS A 114 -12.82 -7.64 4.74
CA LYS A 114 -13.07 -6.58 5.74
C LYS A 114 -12.43 -6.92 7.10
N ARG A 115 -12.45 -8.20 7.50
CA ARG A 115 -11.78 -8.70 8.71
C ARG A 115 -10.25 -8.65 8.58
N THR A 116 -9.67 -9.27 7.56
CA THR A 116 -8.21 -9.33 7.36
C THR A 116 -7.59 -7.96 7.09
N GLN A 117 -8.35 -7.00 6.55
CA GLN A 117 -7.91 -5.61 6.51
C GLN A 117 -7.77 -5.01 7.93
N ARG A 118 -8.76 -5.19 8.82
CA ARG A 118 -8.68 -4.72 10.22
C ARG A 118 -7.54 -5.40 10.98
N GLU A 119 -7.41 -6.72 10.87
CA GLU A 119 -6.30 -7.48 11.48
C GLU A 119 -4.93 -6.96 11.02
N ARG A 120 -4.78 -6.58 9.74
CA ARG A 120 -3.56 -5.94 9.22
C ARG A 120 -3.37 -4.52 9.73
N GLU A 121 -4.42 -3.70 9.77
CA GLU A 121 -4.35 -2.33 10.31
C GLU A 121 -4.00 -2.32 11.80
N GLU A 122 -4.51 -3.28 12.58
CA GLU A 122 -4.14 -3.51 13.98
C GLU A 122 -2.68 -3.97 14.09
N PHE A 123 -2.26 -4.97 13.29
CA PHE A 123 -0.86 -5.39 13.25
C PHE A 123 0.09 -4.23 12.92
N PHE A 124 -0.22 -3.38 11.94
CA PHE A 124 0.61 -2.22 11.61
C PHE A 124 0.62 -1.14 12.70
N LYS A 125 -0.47 -0.96 13.48
CA LYS A 125 -0.51 -0.03 14.63
C LYS A 125 0.41 -0.50 15.77
N PHE A 126 0.48 -1.81 16.02
CA PHE A 126 1.21 -2.39 17.15
C PHE A 126 2.57 -3.02 16.78
N ALA A 127 2.95 -3.08 15.50
CA ALA A 127 4.23 -3.65 15.04
C ALA A 127 5.48 -2.99 15.66
N GLY A 128 5.38 -1.74 16.12
CA GLY A 128 6.46 -1.04 16.84
C GLY A 128 6.51 -1.29 18.35
N GLU A 129 5.48 -1.88 18.94
CA GLU A 129 5.30 -1.99 20.41
C GLU A 129 6.43 -2.76 21.08
N GLN A 130 6.87 -3.87 20.48
CA GLN A 130 8.00 -4.68 20.97
C GLN A 130 9.27 -3.82 21.07
N VAL A 131 9.63 -3.10 20.00
CA VAL A 131 10.86 -2.31 19.93
C VAL A 131 10.80 -1.12 20.90
N VAL A 132 9.66 -0.43 20.99
CA VAL A 132 9.44 0.64 21.97
C VAL A 132 9.61 0.10 23.40
N THR A 133 8.96 -1.00 23.73
CA THR A 133 9.04 -1.63 25.07
C THR A 133 10.46 -2.07 25.40
N ALA A 134 11.21 -2.62 24.45
CA ALA A 134 12.60 -3.02 24.63
C ALA A 134 13.56 -1.82 24.85
N LEU A 135 13.19 -0.63 24.35
CA LEU A 135 13.97 0.60 24.50
C LEU A 135 13.68 1.38 25.80
N LEU A 136 12.53 1.17 26.47
CA LEU A 136 12.20 1.88 27.73
C LEU A 136 13.32 1.77 28.79
N PRO A 137 13.93 0.59 29.08
CA PRO A 137 15.01 0.50 30.07
C PRO A 137 16.31 1.23 29.68
N VAL A 138 16.45 1.64 28.41
CA VAL A 138 17.55 2.49 27.95
C VAL A 138 17.24 3.96 28.24
N LEU A 139 16.00 4.37 28.00
CA LEU A 139 15.49 5.71 28.33
C LEU A 139 15.52 5.96 29.85
N ASP A 140 15.03 5.01 30.66
CA ASP A 140 15.03 5.08 32.13
C ASP A 140 16.46 5.27 32.71
N ASN A 141 17.46 4.68 32.05
CA ASN A 141 18.85 4.80 32.45
C ASN A 141 19.47 6.13 31.95
N LEU A 142 19.06 6.62 30.78
CA LEU A 142 19.47 7.94 30.26
C LEU A 142 18.93 9.09 31.12
N GLU A 143 17.65 9.06 31.49
CA GLU A 143 17.06 10.05 32.40
C GLU A 143 17.77 10.05 33.76
N ARG A 144 18.11 8.86 34.28
CA ARG A 144 18.89 8.72 35.53
C ARG A 144 20.29 9.31 35.43
N ALA A 145 20.98 9.12 34.30
CA ALA A 145 22.30 9.72 34.07
C ALA A 145 22.22 11.24 33.93
N LEU A 146 21.19 11.76 33.24
CA LEU A 146 20.94 13.19 33.10
C LEU A 146 20.57 13.86 34.44
N ALA A 147 19.88 13.16 35.35
CA ALA A 147 19.59 13.64 36.70
C ALA A 147 20.85 13.74 37.59
N ALA A 148 21.90 12.96 37.30
CA ALA A 148 23.17 12.98 38.04
C ALA A 148 24.20 14.00 37.51
N LYS A 149 23.92 14.67 36.38
CA LYS A 149 24.87 15.51 35.61
C LYS A 149 25.59 16.58 36.45
N ASP A 150 24.90 17.18 37.41
CA ASP A 150 25.38 18.31 38.22
C ASP A 150 26.12 17.84 39.50
N GLN A 151 26.19 16.53 39.74
CA GLN A 151 26.78 15.92 40.95
C GLN A 151 28.08 15.16 40.66
N ASP A 152 28.14 14.39 39.56
CA ASP A 152 29.36 13.69 39.11
C ASP A 152 29.51 13.71 37.58
N PRO A 153 30.14 14.77 37.02
CA PRO A 153 30.37 14.86 35.58
C PRO A 153 31.24 13.73 34.99
N ALA A 154 32.08 13.06 35.80
CA ALA A 154 32.93 11.98 35.33
C ALA A 154 32.16 10.64 35.27
N GLY A 155 31.40 10.33 36.32
CA GLY A 155 30.48 9.19 36.35
C GLY A 155 29.40 9.28 35.26
N VAL A 156 28.96 10.48 34.88
CA VAL A 156 28.00 10.69 33.79
C VAL A 156 28.55 10.27 32.43
N VAL A 157 29.83 10.52 32.12
CA VAL A 157 30.44 10.05 30.86
C VAL A 157 30.46 8.52 30.81
N ALA A 158 30.89 7.87 31.90
CA ALA A 158 30.87 6.41 32.00
C ALA A 158 29.43 5.84 31.92
N GLY A 159 28.46 6.50 32.53
CA GLY A 159 27.03 6.17 32.43
C GLY A 159 26.52 6.24 31.00
N VAL A 160 26.83 7.31 30.26
CA VAL A 160 26.46 7.47 28.84
C VAL A 160 27.11 6.39 27.96
N GLU A 161 28.36 5.99 28.22
CA GLU A 161 28.96 4.82 27.55
C GLU A 161 28.21 3.52 27.83
N MET A 162 27.77 3.28 29.08
CA MET A 162 26.98 2.09 29.44
C MET A 162 25.61 2.10 28.74
N ILE A 163 24.92 3.24 28.71
CA ILE A 163 23.64 3.42 27.99
C ILE A 163 23.81 3.17 26.49
N HIS A 164 24.89 3.67 25.89
CA HIS A 164 25.18 3.46 24.47
C HIS A 164 25.43 1.98 24.12
N ARG A 165 26.13 1.23 25.00
CA ARG A 165 26.30 -0.22 24.84
C ARG A 165 24.97 -0.96 25.02
N GLN A 166 24.18 -0.62 26.04
CA GLN A 166 22.85 -1.18 26.28
C GLN A 166 21.90 -0.95 25.09
N LEU A 167 21.96 0.24 24.46
CA LEU A 167 21.19 0.56 23.26
C LEU A 167 21.58 -0.34 22.07
N GLN A 168 22.89 -0.53 21.84
CA GLN A 168 23.37 -1.44 20.79
C GLN A 168 22.95 -2.88 21.07
N ASP A 169 23.06 -3.36 22.31
CA ASP A 169 22.65 -4.71 22.72
C ASP A 169 21.13 -4.96 22.55
N VAL A 170 20.29 -3.94 22.79
CA VAL A 170 18.84 -4.02 22.57
C VAL A 170 18.52 -4.07 21.08
N LEU A 171 19.07 -3.14 20.29
CA LEU A 171 18.82 -3.08 18.85
C LEU A 171 19.33 -4.33 18.13
N ALA A 172 20.47 -4.89 18.55
CA ALA A 172 21.00 -6.14 18.01
C ALA A 172 20.08 -7.35 18.27
N LYS A 173 19.43 -7.43 19.44
CA LYS A 173 18.47 -8.50 19.76
C LYS A 173 17.19 -8.42 18.91
N GLU A 174 16.73 -7.21 18.61
CA GLU A 174 15.60 -6.97 17.70
C GLU A 174 15.96 -7.22 16.21
N GLY A 175 17.26 -7.35 15.90
CA GLY A 175 17.77 -7.72 14.59
C GLY A 175 18.46 -6.60 13.80
N LEU A 176 18.81 -5.48 14.43
CA LEU A 176 19.62 -4.43 13.80
C LEU A 176 21.11 -4.80 13.80
N SER A 177 21.71 -4.92 12.63
CA SER A 177 23.15 -5.18 12.45
C SER A 177 23.85 -3.95 11.84
N PRO A 178 25.00 -3.51 12.41
CA PRO A 178 25.82 -2.48 11.78
C PRO A 178 26.55 -3.06 10.56
N LEU A 179 26.65 -2.27 9.50
CA LEU A 179 27.55 -2.58 8.38
C LEU A 179 29.01 -2.35 8.81
N LYS A 180 29.92 -3.20 8.35
CA LYS A 180 31.36 -3.01 8.47
C LYS A 180 31.86 -2.34 7.19
N ALA A 181 31.87 -1.02 7.15
CA ALA A 181 32.31 -0.30 5.96
C ALA A 181 33.84 -0.13 5.90
N VAL A 182 34.49 0.30 7.00
CA VAL A 182 35.91 0.68 6.99
C VAL A 182 36.83 -0.50 6.64
N GLY A 183 37.70 -0.28 5.65
CA GLY A 183 38.65 -1.25 5.12
C GLY A 183 38.07 -2.24 4.09
N GLU A 184 36.74 -2.26 3.88
CA GLU A 184 36.12 -3.07 2.83
C GLU A 184 36.14 -2.33 1.47
N GLN A 185 35.82 -3.05 0.40
CA GLN A 185 35.63 -2.46 -0.92
C GLN A 185 34.28 -1.73 -1.00
N PHE A 186 34.22 -0.64 -1.77
CA PHE A 186 33.02 0.17 -1.92
C PHE A 186 31.95 -0.54 -2.78
N ASP A 187 30.85 -0.94 -2.15
CA ASP A 187 29.64 -1.44 -2.82
C ASP A 187 28.54 -0.37 -2.81
N PRO A 188 28.11 0.15 -3.98
CA PRO A 188 26.98 1.09 -4.09
C PRO A 188 25.64 0.59 -3.53
N ALA A 189 25.46 -0.72 -3.35
CA ALA A 189 24.26 -1.29 -2.75
C ALA A 189 24.21 -1.15 -1.21
N LEU A 190 25.37 -0.92 -0.57
CA LEU A 190 25.52 -0.86 0.90
C LEU A 190 26.11 0.46 1.41
N HIS A 191 26.85 1.18 0.55
CA HIS A 191 27.65 2.34 0.92
C HIS A 191 27.31 3.58 0.07
N GLU A 192 27.33 4.76 0.69
CA GLU A 192 27.11 6.07 0.07
C GLU A 192 28.41 6.88 0.09
N ALA A 193 29.08 7.01 -1.06
CA ALA A 193 30.35 7.72 -1.18
C ALA A 193 30.14 9.25 -1.18
N VAL A 194 30.24 9.87 0.00
CA VAL A 194 30.12 11.33 0.17
C VAL A 194 31.45 12.07 -0.06
N MET A 195 32.59 11.38 0.04
CA MET A 195 33.91 11.96 -0.22
C MET A 195 34.84 10.96 -0.92
N GLN A 196 35.80 11.49 -1.69
CA GLN A 196 36.95 10.73 -2.17
C GLN A 196 38.25 11.41 -1.72
N GLU A 197 39.24 10.62 -1.32
CA GLU A 197 40.56 11.08 -0.90
C GLU A 197 41.64 10.28 -1.65
N GLU A 198 42.71 10.96 -2.09
CA GLU A 198 43.79 10.31 -2.83
C GLU A 198 44.67 9.50 -1.86
N SER A 199 44.73 8.19 -2.04
CA SER A 199 45.54 7.30 -1.20
C SER A 199 46.69 6.69 -1.99
N THR A 200 47.86 6.68 -1.35
CA THR A 200 49.05 5.92 -1.78
C THR A 200 49.17 4.56 -1.08
N THR A 201 48.31 4.29 -0.09
CA THR A 201 48.40 3.11 0.80
C THR A 201 47.21 2.17 0.65
N ALA A 202 46.01 2.69 0.38
CA ALA A 202 44.80 1.90 0.15
C ALA A 202 44.61 1.58 -1.35
N CYS A 203 43.86 0.51 -1.64
CA CYS A 203 43.49 0.16 -3.00
C CYS A 203 42.42 1.10 -3.56
N ASP A 204 42.31 1.17 -4.89
CA ASP A 204 41.27 1.95 -5.57
C ASP A 204 39.87 1.45 -5.17
N ASN A 205 38.99 2.38 -4.81
CA ASN A 205 37.63 2.11 -4.32
C ASN A 205 37.54 1.33 -3.00
N THR A 206 38.57 1.35 -2.14
CA THR A 206 38.47 0.90 -0.74
C THR A 206 37.87 1.99 0.15
N VAL A 207 37.04 1.64 1.13
CA VAL A 207 36.53 2.59 2.13
C VAL A 207 37.63 2.93 3.15
N LEU A 208 37.97 4.22 3.24
CA LEU A 208 38.97 4.76 4.17
C LEU A 208 38.36 5.08 5.54
N GLU A 209 37.16 5.65 5.56
CA GLU A 209 36.53 6.24 6.74
C GLU A 209 35.01 6.18 6.61
N GLU A 210 34.32 6.03 7.75
CA GLU A 210 32.85 5.99 7.83
C GLU A 210 32.36 7.15 8.69
N PHE A 211 31.66 8.10 8.08
CA PHE A 211 31.11 9.29 8.76
C PHE A 211 29.79 9.01 9.46
N CYS A 212 28.98 8.11 8.92
CA CYS A 212 27.74 7.64 9.53
C CYS A 212 27.59 6.13 9.29
N ARG A 213 27.37 5.39 10.38
CA ARG A 213 27.19 3.94 10.34
C ARG A 213 26.01 3.53 9.48
N GLY A 214 26.28 2.59 8.57
CA GLY A 214 25.25 1.85 7.85
C GLY A 214 24.62 0.79 8.74
N TYR A 215 23.34 0.49 8.50
CA TYR A 215 22.59 -0.51 9.28
C TYR A 215 21.62 -1.31 8.41
N CYS A 216 21.65 -2.63 8.60
CA CYS A 216 20.62 -3.56 8.15
C CYS A 216 19.71 -3.90 9.32
N PHE A 217 18.41 -4.08 9.06
CA PHE A 217 17.47 -4.67 10.00
C PHE A 217 17.02 -6.01 9.42
N LYS A 218 17.50 -7.09 10.04
CA LYS A 218 17.40 -8.46 9.53
C LYS A 218 18.01 -8.46 8.11
N ASP A 219 17.34 -9.03 7.13
CA ASP A 219 17.86 -9.17 5.76
C ASP A 219 17.73 -7.88 4.90
N ARG A 220 17.28 -6.76 5.46
CA ARG A 220 16.98 -5.52 4.73
C ARG A 220 17.87 -4.35 5.15
N LEU A 221 18.55 -3.72 4.19
CA LEU A 221 19.21 -2.44 4.41
C LEU A 221 18.19 -1.35 4.80
N ILE A 222 18.45 -0.66 5.90
CA ILE A 222 17.65 0.49 6.37
C ILE A 222 18.39 1.80 6.12
N ARG A 223 19.72 1.81 6.23
CA ARG A 223 20.57 2.98 5.95
C ARG A 223 21.92 2.53 5.37
N PRO A 224 22.38 3.07 4.23
CA PRO A 224 23.74 2.82 3.75
C PRO A 224 24.78 3.48 4.67
N ALA A 225 26.01 2.96 4.67
CA ALA A 225 27.12 3.61 5.36
C ALA A 225 27.59 4.84 4.58
N MET A 226 27.64 6.02 5.20
CA MET A 226 28.15 7.23 4.54
C MET A 226 29.68 7.25 4.67
N VAL A 227 30.38 7.14 3.55
CA VAL A 227 31.80 6.77 3.53
C VAL A 227 32.68 7.74 2.73
N LYS A 228 33.95 7.78 3.13
CA LYS A 228 35.06 8.29 2.34
C LYS A 228 35.73 7.13 1.59
N VAL A 229 35.94 7.28 0.29
CA VAL A 229 36.50 6.22 -0.57
C VAL A 229 37.89 6.62 -1.09
N ALA A 230 38.81 5.68 -1.10
CA ALA A 230 40.14 5.84 -1.67
C ALA A 230 40.07 5.96 -3.20
N ARG A 231 40.59 7.07 -3.72
CA ARG A 231 40.99 7.19 -5.13
C ARG A 231 42.47 6.83 -5.23
N SER A 232 42.82 5.90 -6.11
CA SER A 232 44.22 5.63 -6.41
C SER A 232 44.86 6.84 -7.09
N ALA A 233 45.99 7.30 -6.55
CA ALA A 233 46.82 8.32 -7.18
C ALA A 233 47.55 7.73 -8.39
N LYS A 234 46.81 7.48 -9.49
CA LYS A 234 47.40 7.10 -10.77
C LYS A 234 48.41 8.18 -11.18
N LYS A 235 49.67 7.78 -11.36
CA LYS A 235 50.65 8.59 -12.06
C LYS A 235 50.21 8.72 -13.52
N THR A 236 49.49 9.79 -13.83
CA THR A 236 49.27 10.23 -15.21
C THR A 236 50.62 10.68 -15.75
N GLY A 237 51.30 9.79 -16.47
CA GLY A 237 52.62 10.01 -17.02
C GLY A 237 52.69 9.51 -18.45
N GLU A 238 52.38 10.41 -19.38
CA GLU A 238 52.95 10.55 -20.73
C GLU A 238 52.78 12.02 -21.16
#